data_AF-A0A3S1G593-F1
#
_entry.id   AF-A0A3S1G593-F1
#
_cell.length_a   1.000
_cell.length_b   1.000
_cell.length_c   1.000
_cell.angle_alpha   90.00
_cell.angle_beta   90.00
_cell.angle_gamma   90.00
#
_symmetry.space_group_name_H-M   'P 1'
#
loop_
_entity.id
_entity.type
_entity.pdbx_description
1 polymer ?
#
loop_
_entity_poly.entity_id
_entity_poly.type
_entity_poly.pdbx_seq_one_letter_code
_entity_poly.pdbx_strand_id
1 'polypeptide(L)'
;MTAAEFDVAARTGDILGESPIWHPQTGELFWVDLRRPCLHRLQPKSGTVTSWPMPDVIGSVVPRAKGGVVVALRHDLHAFDPQNGQLSRLT
;
A
#
# COMPACT_ATOMS: atom_id res chain seq x y z
N MET A 1 8.49 5.27 -33.35
CA MET A 1 8.21 5.19 -31.91
C MET A 1 8.98 4.00 -31.37
N THR A 2 9.83 4.18 -30.36
CA THR A 2 10.39 3.04 -29.62
C THR A 2 9.29 2.44 -28.75
N ALA A 3 9.28 1.12 -28.61
CA ALA A 3 8.37 0.44 -27.69
C ALA A 3 8.71 0.87 -26.25
N ALA A 4 7.69 1.01 -25.40
CA ALA A 4 7.91 1.17 -23.97
C ALA A 4 8.43 -0.16 -23.39
N GLU A 5 9.47 -0.08 -22.56
CA GLU A 5 9.97 -1.20 -21.78
C GLU A 5 9.25 -1.24 -20.42
N PHE A 6 8.98 -2.45 -19.93
CA PHE A 6 8.30 -2.68 -18.66
C PHE A 6 9.06 -3.74 -17.86
N ASP A 7 9.12 -3.58 -16.54
CA ASP A 7 9.70 -4.56 -15.62
C ASP A 7 8.76 -4.81 -14.43
N VAL A 8 8.96 -5.92 -13.73
CA VAL A 8 8.20 -6.31 -12.55
C VAL A 8 8.65 -5.48 -11.35
N ALA A 9 7.79 -4.58 -10.88
CA ALA A 9 8.07 -3.71 -9.74
C ALA A 9 8.19 -4.47 -8.40
N ALA A 10 7.41 -5.53 -8.21
CA ALA A 10 7.40 -6.34 -6.98
C ALA A 10 6.89 -7.76 -7.26
N ARG A 11 7.47 -8.76 -6.60
CA ARG A 11 7.05 -10.18 -6.67
C ARG A 11 6.41 -10.65 -5.36
N THR A 12 5.34 -9.99 -4.93
CA THR A 12 4.63 -10.30 -3.67
C THR A 12 3.69 -11.50 -3.75
N GLY A 13 3.33 -11.92 -4.97
CA GLY A 13 2.44 -13.07 -5.18
C GLY A 13 1.02 -12.78 -4.69
N ASP A 14 0.52 -11.58 -4.93
CA ASP A 14 -0.80 -11.16 -4.48
C ASP A 14 -1.88 -12.04 -5.08
N ILE A 15 -2.86 -12.44 -4.26
CA ILE A 15 -4.01 -13.19 -4.79
C ILE A 15 -4.94 -12.23 -5.54
N LEU A 16 -5.13 -11.01 -5.02
CA LEU A 16 -5.80 -9.92 -5.73
C LEU A 16 -5.16 -8.58 -5.35
N GLY A 17 -4.12 -8.20 -6.10
CA GLY A 17 -3.42 -6.92 -5.96
C GLY A 17 -4.22 -5.77 -6.54
N GLU A 18 -4.56 -4.75 -5.73
CA GLU A 18 -5.40 -3.61 -6.12
C GLU A 18 -4.93 -2.28 -5.51
N SER A 19 -5.59 -1.20 -5.93
CA SER A 19 -5.40 0.16 -5.41
C SER A 19 -3.94 0.66 -5.39
N PRO A 20 -3.15 0.51 -6.47
CA PRO A 20 -1.81 1.06 -6.51
C PRO A 20 -1.85 2.60 -6.46
N ILE A 21 -1.12 3.20 -5.53
CA ILE A 21 -1.01 4.64 -5.39
C ILE A 21 0.41 5.08 -5.07
N TRP A 22 0.85 6.15 -5.71
CA TRP A 22 2.11 6.79 -5.39
C TRP A 22 1.95 7.76 -4.24
N HIS A 23 2.78 7.65 -3.22
CA HIS A 23 2.82 8.62 -2.14
C HIS A 23 3.64 9.84 -2.59
N PRO A 24 3.04 11.03 -2.80
CA PRO A 24 3.70 12.13 -3.49
C PRO A 24 4.86 12.73 -2.71
N GLN A 25 4.82 12.68 -1.37
CA GLN A 25 5.90 13.19 -0.51
C GLN A 25 7.07 12.20 -0.35
N THR A 26 6.82 10.89 -0.23
CA THR A 26 7.89 9.91 0.04
C THR A 26 8.43 9.26 -1.23
N GLY A 27 7.72 9.35 -2.36
CA GLY A 27 8.11 8.70 -3.60
C GLY A 27 8.04 7.18 -3.51
N GLU A 28 7.09 6.64 -2.75
CA GLU A 28 6.90 5.20 -2.51
C GLU A 28 5.58 4.75 -3.16
N LEU A 29 5.54 3.52 -3.66
CA LEU A 29 4.32 2.90 -4.18
C LEU A 29 3.65 2.09 -3.08
N PHE A 30 2.37 2.32 -2.83
CA PHE A 30 1.53 1.49 -1.96
C PHE A 30 0.48 0.76 -2.78
N TRP A 31 0.11 -0.44 -2.36
CA TRP A 31 -1.01 -1.22 -2.93
C TRP A 31 -1.48 -2.25 -1.90
N VAL A 32 -2.56 -2.97 -2.21
CA VAL A 32 -3.17 -3.93 -1.27
C VAL A 32 -3.34 -5.29 -1.91
N ASP A 33 -3.29 -6.36 -1.12
CA ASP A 33 -3.79 -7.69 -1.49
C ASP A 33 -5.13 -7.92 -0.78
N LEU A 34 -6.24 -7.88 -1.53
CA LEU A 34 -7.58 -7.95 -0.96
C LEU A 34 -7.92 -9.35 -0.44
N ARG A 35 -7.50 -10.39 -1.17
CA ARG A 35 -7.84 -11.81 -0.87
C ARG A 35 -6.91 -12.45 0.14
N ARG A 36 -5.70 -11.91 0.32
CA ARG A 36 -4.83 -12.16 1.48
C ARG A 36 -4.55 -10.80 2.13
N PRO A 37 -5.46 -10.31 3.01
CA PRO A 37 -5.49 -8.93 3.48
C PRO A 37 -4.12 -8.40 3.90
N CYS A 38 -3.53 -7.58 3.04
CA CYS A 38 -2.19 -7.05 3.25
C CYS A 38 -2.05 -5.66 2.62
N LEU A 39 -1.36 -4.76 3.32
CA LEU A 39 -0.86 -3.52 2.75
C LEU A 39 0.60 -3.72 2.34
N HIS A 40 0.95 -3.30 1.14
CA HIS A 40 2.30 -3.33 0.62
C HIS A 40 2.85 -1.91 0.40
N ARG A 41 4.17 -1.77 0.52
CA ARG A 41 4.92 -0.57 0.16
C ARG A 41 6.20 -0.96 -0.57
N LEU A 42 6.44 -0.36 -1.73
CA LEU A 42 7.69 -0.46 -2.48
C LEU A 42 8.44 0.88 -2.40
N GLN A 43 9.72 0.80 -2.05
CA GLN A 43 10.68 1.89 -2.12
C GLN A 43 11.48 1.78 -3.42
N PRO A 44 11.21 2.61 -4.44
CA PRO A 44 11.76 2.42 -5.78
C PRO A 44 13.28 2.52 -5.83
N LYS A 45 13.87 3.38 -4.99
CA LYS A 45 15.32 3.57 -4.95
C LYS A 45 16.09 2.32 -4.52
N SER A 46 15.52 1.52 -3.61
CA SER A 46 16.16 0.31 -3.09
C SER A 46 15.55 -0.99 -3.62
N GLY A 47 14.39 -0.92 -4.28
CA GLY A 47 13.57 -2.10 -4.64
C GLY A 47 12.97 -2.81 -3.42
N THR A 48 13.07 -2.23 -2.22
CA THR A 48 12.60 -2.87 -0.99
C THR A 48 11.08 -2.87 -0.93
N VAL A 49 10.49 -4.05 -0.70
CA VAL A 49 9.06 -4.20 -0.46
C VAL A 49 8.84 -4.53 1.02
N THR A 50 8.06 -3.70 1.71
CA THR A 50 7.55 -3.97 3.06
C THR A 50 6.08 -4.35 2.97
N SER A 51 5.65 -5.32 3.78
CA SER A 51 4.28 -5.83 3.78
C SER A 51 3.75 -5.91 5.21
N TRP A 52 2.51 -5.47 5.42
CA TRP A 52 1.83 -5.51 6.71
C TRP A 52 0.51 -6.27 6.58
N PRO A 53 0.32 -7.40 7.28
CA PRO A 53 -0.97 -8.06 7.35
C PRO A 53 -2.01 -7.11 7.95
N MET A 54 -3.19 -7.03 7.33
CA MET A 54 -4.28 -6.21 7.81
C MET A 54 -5.28 -7.06 8.62
N PRO A 55 -5.92 -6.48 9.65
CA PRO A 55 -6.79 -7.24 10.57
C PRO A 55 -8.13 -7.66 9.94
N ASP A 56 -8.52 -7.06 8.80
CA ASP A 56 -9.68 -7.43 8.00
C ASP A 56 -9.37 -7.10 6.53
N VAL A 57 -10.30 -7.44 5.62
CA VAL A 57 -10.22 -7.10 4.20
C VAL A 57 -9.91 -5.62 4.02
N ILE A 58 -8.82 -5.34 3.31
CA ILE A 58 -8.38 -4.02 2.91
C ILE A 58 -8.71 -3.82 1.42
N GLY A 59 -9.50 -2.80 1.12
CA GLY A 59 -9.95 -2.54 -0.26
C GLY A 59 -9.17 -1.43 -0.96
N SER A 60 -8.66 -0.45 -0.20
CA SER A 60 -7.91 0.66 -0.79
C SER A 60 -6.95 1.30 0.20
N VAL A 61 -6.00 2.05 -0.35
CA VAL A 61 -5.02 2.86 0.38
C VAL A 61 -4.83 4.20 -0.31
N VAL A 62 -4.73 5.28 0.47
CA VAL A 62 -4.43 6.63 -0.02
C VAL A 62 -3.44 7.37 0.88
N PRO A 63 -2.57 8.25 0.35
CA PRO A 63 -1.71 9.10 1.16
C PRO A 63 -2.49 9.97 2.14
N ARG A 64 -1.98 10.12 3.36
CA ARG A 64 -2.59 10.96 4.39
C ARG A 64 -1.79 12.25 4.55
N ALA A 65 -2.45 13.41 4.46
CA ALA A 65 -1.80 14.72 4.55
C ALA A 65 -1.01 14.93 5.86
N LYS A 66 -1.45 14.31 6.96
CA LYS A 66 -0.77 14.33 8.27
C LYS A 66 0.35 13.28 8.41
N GLY A 67 0.80 12.70 7.30
CA GLY A 67 1.75 11.59 7.27
C GLY A 67 1.08 10.22 7.39
N GLY A 68 1.79 9.20 6.89
CA GLY A 68 1.29 7.84 6.75
C GLY A 68 0.28 7.71 5.61
N VAL A 69 -0.59 6.71 5.72
CA VAL A 69 -1.67 6.47 4.75
C VAL A 69 -3.01 6.30 5.46
N VAL A 70 -4.11 6.49 4.74
CA VAL A 70 -5.42 6.00 5.15
C VAL A 70 -5.67 4.69 4.41
N VAL A 71 -6.11 3.67 5.13
CA VAL A 71 -6.56 2.40 4.56
C VAL A 71 -8.06 2.25 4.78
N ALA A 72 -8.75 1.73 3.76
CA ALA A 72 -10.15 1.35 3.88
C ALA A 72 -10.23 -0.14 4.19
N LEU A 73 -10.56 -0.47 5.44
CA LEU A 73 -10.94 -1.82 5.83
C LEU A 73 -12.43 -2.05 5.54
N ARG A 74 -12.88 -3.30 5.62
CA ARG A 74 -14.25 -3.73 5.27
C ARG A 74 -15.36 -2.80 5.76
N HIS A 75 -15.24 -2.28 6.98
CA HIS A 75 -16.29 -1.47 7.62
C HIS A 75 -15.84 -0.05 7.99
N ASP A 76 -14.54 0.23 7.96
CA ASP A 76 -13.96 1.39 8.63
C ASP A 76 -12.74 1.95 7.90
N LEU A 77 -12.51 3.25 8.07
CA LEU A 77 -11.29 3.90 7.62
C LEU A 77 -10.30 3.98 8.78
N HIS A 78 -9.03 3.72 8.51
CA HIS A 78 -7.97 3.77 9.51
C HIS A 78 -6.79 4.60 9.00
N ALA A 79 -6.19 5.41 9.88
CA ALA A 79 -4.84 5.91 9.66
C ALA A 79 -3.84 4.79 9.98
N PHE A 80 -2.87 4.60 9.08
CA PHE A 80 -1.77 3.67 9.25
C PHE A 80 -0.44 4.42 9.17
N ASP A 81 0.47 4.15 10.11
CA ASP A 81 1.83 4.66 10.14
C ASP A 81 2.85 3.57 9.76
N PRO A 82 3.43 3.63 8.55
CA PRO A 82 4.42 2.65 8.09
C PRO A 82 5.74 2.63 8.89
N GLN A 83 6.01 3.65 9.72
CA GLN A 83 7.25 3.71 10.52
C GLN A 83 7.22 2.77 11.73
N ASN A 84 6.05 2.56 12.32
CA ASN A 84 5.86 1.76 13.53
C ASN A 84 4.77 0.70 13.40
N GLY A 85 4.03 0.67 12.29
CA GLY A 85 2.93 -0.28 12.04
C GLY A 85 1.64 0.05 12.79
N GLN A 86 1.52 1.24 13.39
CA GLN A 86 0.32 1.61 14.14
C GLN A 86 -0.88 1.81 13.20
N LEU A 87 -2.01 1.22 13.58
CA LEU A 87 -3.28 1.30 12.87
C LEU A 87 -4.35 1.86 13.80
N SER A 88 -4.93 3.01 13.46
CA SER A 88 -5.89 3.73 14.29
C SER A 88 -7.14 4.08 13.50
N ARG A 89 -8.32 3.69 14.00
CA ARG A 89 -9.61 4.00 13.37
C ARG A 89 -9.82 5.51 13.29
N LEU A 90 -10.32 5.99 12.16
CA LEU A 90 -10.74 7.37 11.97
C LEU A 90 -12.19 7.53 12.43
N THR A 91 -12.46 8.59 13.17
CA THR A 91 -13.78 8.97 13.69
C THR A 91 -14.19 10.33 13.14
#